data_AF-A0A2J8C7J5-F1
#
_entry.id   AF-A0A2J8C7J5-F1
#
_cell.length_a   1.000
_cell.length_b   1.000
_cell.length_c   1.000
_cell.angle_alpha   90.00
_cell.angle_beta   90.00
_cell.angle_gamma   90.00
#
_symmetry.space_group_name_H-M   'P 1'
#
loop_
_entity.id
_entity.type
_entity.pdbx_description
1 polymer ?
#
loop_
_entity_poly.entity_id
_entity_poly.type
_entity_poly.pdbx_seq_one_letter_code
_entity_poly.pdbx_strand_id
1 'polypeptide(L)'
;MSCSRCLLRPHLALSRPLHHLARPSLAASRQLSSTSTSYATTQTSSPTTPPKLKPLTQEQRDFLSSALRVNQAGELAATLIYTAQTPPIVTRHPHLRPLMKHMYDQEAGHLQTFNALLAKHRVRPTALYPLWQVLATGLGWGTAVLGREAAMACTEAVETEIGDHYNAQIRVLLEMVARWRDDGYDVGPELTDLIATLRRIRDEELEHLDHAVEHDAKKAEPHWLLTGVIRAGCKGAIWVSEKV
;
A
#
# COMPACT_ATOMS: atom_id res chain seq x y z
N MET A 1 8.47 -52.97 -56.22
CA MET A 1 8.33 -54.34 -55.69
C MET A 1 8.35 -54.23 -54.18
N SER A 2 7.17 -54.22 -53.54
CA SER A 2 6.63 -55.29 -52.66
C SER A 2 7.42 -55.43 -51.33
N CYS A 3 6.85 -55.52 -50.12
CA CYS A 3 5.47 -55.60 -49.66
C CYS A 3 5.45 -55.51 -48.12
N SER A 4 4.40 -54.87 -47.58
CA SER A 4 3.62 -55.11 -46.36
C SER A 4 4.07 -56.05 -45.22
N ARG A 5 3.82 -55.60 -43.97
CA ARG A 5 2.88 -56.15 -42.94
C ARG A 5 3.04 -55.30 -41.66
N CYS A 6 2.09 -54.49 -41.18
CA CYS A 6 0.70 -54.71 -40.71
C CYS A 6 0.63 -55.54 -39.42
N LEU A 7 0.06 -54.95 -38.34
CA LEU A 7 -0.79 -55.53 -37.27
C LEU A 7 -1.11 -54.39 -36.26
N LEU A 8 -2.26 -53.71 -36.38
CA LEU A 8 -3.56 -53.94 -35.73
C LEU A 8 -3.74 -53.33 -34.31
N ARG A 9 -4.61 -52.31 -34.25
CA ARG A 9 -5.35 -51.82 -33.06
C ARG A 9 -6.39 -52.86 -32.61
N PRO A 10 -6.95 -52.72 -31.39
CA PRO A 10 -8.34 -52.26 -31.33
C PRO A 10 -8.66 -51.26 -30.19
N HIS A 11 -9.72 -50.50 -30.46
CA HIS A 11 -10.51 -49.67 -29.54
C HIS A 11 -11.31 -50.52 -28.53
N LEU A 12 -11.70 -49.91 -27.39
CA LEU A 12 -12.94 -50.10 -26.59
C LEU A 12 -12.87 -49.03 -25.46
N ALA A 13 -13.61 -47.92 -25.41
CA ALA A 13 -15.06 -47.67 -25.33
C ALA A 13 -15.74 -48.09 -24.00
N LEU A 14 -16.16 -47.05 -23.25
CA LEU A 14 -17.29 -46.95 -22.30
C LEU A 14 -17.31 -47.84 -21.03
N SER A 15 -17.43 -47.21 -19.86
CA SER A 15 -18.70 -47.14 -19.09
C SER A 15 -18.53 -46.52 -17.70
N ARG A 16 -19.39 -45.54 -17.38
CA ARG A 16 -19.71 -45.06 -16.02
C ARG A 16 -20.48 -46.14 -15.25
N PRO A 17 -20.41 -46.15 -13.92
CA PRO A 17 -21.57 -46.45 -13.11
C PRO A 17 -21.95 -45.29 -12.19
N LEU A 18 -23.22 -44.89 -12.30
CA LEU A 18 -23.97 -44.13 -11.30
C LEU A 18 -24.29 -45.08 -10.14
N HIS A 19 -23.88 -44.75 -8.91
CA HIS A 19 -24.38 -45.42 -7.71
C HIS A 19 -25.12 -44.45 -6.81
N HIS A 20 -26.44 -44.56 -6.93
CA HIS A 20 -27.45 -44.64 -5.87
C HIS A 20 -27.31 -43.74 -4.63
N LEU A 21 -28.22 -42.78 -4.60
CA LEU A 21 -28.85 -42.18 -3.42
C LEU A 21 -29.28 -43.26 -2.42
N ALA A 22 -28.69 -43.26 -1.22
CA ALA A 22 -29.19 -43.98 -0.05
C ALA A 22 -29.88 -42.98 0.89
N ARG A 23 -31.18 -43.19 1.08
CA ARG A 23 -32.03 -42.52 2.07
C ARG A 23 -31.62 -42.91 3.50
N PRO A 24 -31.76 -42.01 4.49
CA PRO A 24 -31.43 -42.31 5.87
C PRO A 24 -32.49 -43.20 6.53
N SER A 25 -32.01 -44.16 7.32
CA SER A 25 -32.81 -45.02 8.20
C SER A 25 -33.23 -44.26 9.45
N LEU A 26 -34.54 -44.30 9.76
CA LEU A 26 -35.11 -43.78 11.01
C LEU A 26 -34.85 -44.80 12.12
N ALA A 27 -33.88 -44.52 12.98
CA ALA A 27 -33.71 -45.20 14.26
C ALA A 27 -34.14 -44.26 15.39
N ALA A 28 -35.29 -44.57 15.99
CA ALA A 28 -35.76 -43.93 17.21
C ALA A 28 -34.92 -44.43 18.39
N SER A 29 -34.09 -43.56 18.96
CA SER A 29 -33.48 -43.76 20.27
C SER A 29 -34.03 -42.72 21.24
N ARG A 30 -34.84 -43.20 22.19
CA ARG A 30 -35.14 -42.49 23.44
C ARG A 30 -33.87 -42.46 24.27
N GLN A 31 -33.32 -41.27 24.52
CA GLN A 31 -32.36 -41.06 25.58
C GLN A 31 -32.83 -39.92 26.49
N LEU A 32 -32.63 -40.15 27.78
CA LEU A 32 -33.21 -39.45 28.90
C LEU A 32 -32.70 -38.00 29.00
N SER A 33 -33.62 -37.09 29.29
CA SER A 33 -33.34 -35.71 29.65
C SER A 33 -32.53 -35.65 30.96
N SER A 34 -31.25 -35.29 30.86
CA SER A 34 -30.47 -34.79 31.99
C SER A 34 -30.46 -33.26 31.95
N THR A 35 -31.18 -32.67 32.91
CA THR A 35 -31.21 -31.23 33.17
C THR A 35 -29.81 -30.75 33.52
N SER A 36 -29.13 -30.16 32.54
CA SER A 36 -27.89 -29.42 32.77
C SER A 36 -28.27 -27.95 32.96
N THR A 37 -28.21 -27.48 34.20
CA THR A 37 -28.41 -26.07 34.58
C THR A 37 -27.35 -25.21 33.89
N SER A 38 -27.71 -24.63 32.74
CA SER A 38 -26.90 -23.60 32.11
C SER A 38 -27.00 -22.33 32.96
N TYR A 39 -25.94 -22.03 33.70
CA TYR A 39 -25.74 -20.72 34.30
C TYR A 39 -25.72 -19.69 33.16
N ALA A 40 -26.79 -18.91 33.04
CA ALA A 40 -26.81 -17.73 32.22
C ALA A 40 -25.84 -16.72 32.84
N THR A 41 -24.62 -16.66 32.30
CA THR A 41 -23.71 -15.53 32.56
C THR A 41 -24.33 -14.31 31.91
N THR A 42 -25.06 -13.53 32.70
CA THR A 42 -25.47 -12.18 32.34
C THR A 42 -24.18 -11.37 32.15
N GLN A 43 -23.72 -11.23 30.91
CA GLN A 43 -22.74 -10.21 30.56
C GLN A 43 -23.42 -8.87 30.74
N THR A 44 -23.19 -8.26 31.90
CA THR A 44 -23.53 -6.88 32.19
C THR A 44 -22.72 -6.01 31.23
N SER A 45 -23.30 -5.65 30.09
CA SER A 45 -22.80 -4.57 29.24
C SER A 45 -22.87 -3.28 30.04
N SER A 46 -21.73 -2.84 30.58
CA SER A 46 -21.62 -1.53 31.21
C SER A 46 -22.08 -0.45 30.21
N PRO A 47 -22.85 0.56 30.63
CA PRO A 47 -23.27 1.63 29.73
C PRO A 47 -22.02 2.40 29.29
N THR A 48 -21.62 2.23 28.03
CA THR A 48 -20.50 2.97 27.45
C THR A 48 -20.96 4.42 27.28
N THR A 49 -20.40 5.34 28.08
CA THR A 49 -20.58 6.77 27.85
C THR A 49 -20.12 7.09 26.42
N PRO A 50 -20.91 7.80 25.60
CA PRO A 50 -20.52 8.12 24.24
C PRO A 50 -19.23 8.97 24.24
N PRO A 51 -18.30 8.74 23.29
CA PRO A 51 -17.03 9.43 23.27
C PRO A 51 -17.22 10.94 23.10
N LYS A 52 -16.46 11.74 23.86
CA LYS A 52 -16.51 13.19 23.83
C LYS A 52 -15.56 13.71 22.75
N LEU A 53 -16.06 13.82 21.52
CA LEU A 53 -15.28 14.22 20.35
C LEU A 53 -15.21 15.75 20.20
N LYS A 54 -14.05 16.26 19.75
CA LYS A 54 -13.85 17.69 19.40
C LYS A 54 -13.96 17.87 17.89
N PRO A 55 -14.76 18.82 17.37
CA PRO A 55 -14.72 19.14 15.95
C PRO A 55 -13.36 19.74 15.58
N LEU A 56 -12.87 19.43 14.38
CA LEU A 56 -11.63 20.03 13.87
C LEU A 56 -11.76 21.56 13.79
N THR A 57 -10.67 22.28 14.04
CA THR A 57 -10.57 23.72 13.72
C THR A 57 -10.37 23.90 12.20
N GLN A 58 -10.47 25.13 11.70
CA GLN A 58 -10.20 25.40 10.29
C GLN A 58 -8.75 25.09 9.93
N GLU A 59 -7.80 25.52 10.74
CA GLU A 59 -6.37 25.24 10.56
C GLU A 59 -6.06 23.74 10.50
N GLN A 60 -6.72 22.93 11.35
CA GLN A 60 -6.55 21.48 11.33
C GLN A 60 -7.13 20.84 10.07
N ARG A 61 -8.27 21.33 9.58
CA ARG A 61 -8.85 20.88 8.30
C ARG A 61 -7.96 21.24 7.13
N ASP A 62 -7.40 22.45 7.13
CA ASP A 62 -6.52 22.94 6.06
C ASP A 62 -5.22 22.13 6.03
N PHE A 63 -4.64 21.87 7.20
CA PHE A 63 -3.49 20.98 7.36
C PHE A 63 -3.77 19.58 6.80
N LEU A 64 -4.86 18.92 7.23
CA LEU A 64 -5.23 17.58 6.77
C LEU A 64 -5.47 17.54 5.26
N SER A 65 -6.13 18.57 4.71
CA SER A 65 -6.39 18.67 3.27
C SER A 65 -5.08 18.83 2.48
N SER A 66 -4.15 19.64 2.98
CA SER A 66 -2.82 19.79 2.40
C SER A 66 -2.02 18.49 2.46
N ALA A 67 -1.94 17.87 3.64
CA ALA A 67 -1.22 16.63 3.88
C ALA A 67 -1.70 15.49 2.97
N LEU A 68 -3.02 15.27 2.89
CA LEU A 68 -3.58 14.24 2.02
C LEU A 68 -3.26 14.50 0.54
N ARG A 69 -3.33 15.76 0.09
CA ARG A 69 -3.01 16.12 -1.30
C ARG A 69 -1.56 15.83 -1.64
N VAL A 70 -0.64 16.17 -0.74
CA VAL A 70 0.80 15.94 -0.95
C VAL A 70 1.11 14.46 -0.92
N ASN A 71 0.55 13.69 0.01
CA ASN A 71 0.73 12.23 0.05
C ASN A 71 0.28 11.60 -1.27
N GLN A 72 -0.92 11.94 -1.75
CA GLN A 72 -1.41 11.42 -3.03
C GLN A 72 -0.46 11.77 -4.20
N ALA A 73 0.08 12.99 -4.23
CA ALA A 73 1.03 13.40 -5.26
C ALA A 73 2.38 12.65 -5.15
N GLY A 74 2.83 12.37 -3.93
CA GLY A 74 4.00 11.54 -3.63
C GLY A 74 3.81 10.12 -4.16
N GLU A 75 2.75 9.43 -3.74
CA GLU A 75 2.45 8.05 -4.18
C GLU A 75 2.28 7.94 -5.70
N LEU A 76 1.70 8.97 -6.33
CA LEU A 76 1.61 9.04 -7.78
C LEU A 76 2.99 9.08 -8.42
N ALA A 77 3.88 9.95 -7.90
CA ALA A 77 5.22 10.10 -8.43
C ALA A 77 6.03 8.80 -8.25
N ALA A 78 6.01 8.21 -7.06
CA ALA A 78 6.68 6.94 -6.76
C ALA A 78 6.18 5.82 -7.69
N THR A 79 4.85 5.62 -7.79
CA THR A 79 4.24 4.64 -8.71
C THR A 79 4.75 4.81 -10.15
N LEU A 80 4.82 6.05 -10.65
CA LEU A 80 5.28 6.34 -12.01
C LEU A 80 6.79 6.14 -12.19
N ILE A 81 7.59 6.46 -11.18
CA ILE A 81 9.03 6.20 -11.16
C ILE A 81 9.28 4.70 -11.27
N TYR A 82 8.64 3.87 -10.43
CA TYR A 82 8.79 2.41 -10.52
C TYR A 82 8.28 1.85 -11.85
N THR A 83 7.15 2.37 -12.35
CA THR A 83 6.63 1.99 -13.67
C THR A 83 7.66 2.24 -14.78
N ALA A 84 8.31 3.41 -14.74
CA ALA A 84 9.30 3.82 -15.74
C ALA A 84 10.65 3.09 -15.57
N GLN A 85 11.09 2.84 -14.34
CA GLN A 85 12.33 2.14 -14.05
C GLN A 85 12.26 0.64 -14.36
N THR A 86 11.11 0.00 -14.12
CA THR A 86 10.97 -1.47 -14.16
C THR A 86 11.43 -2.08 -15.49
N PRO A 87 10.93 -1.67 -16.68
CA PRO A 87 11.30 -2.34 -17.93
C PRO A 87 12.80 -2.37 -18.24
N PRO A 88 13.56 -1.24 -18.22
CA PRO A 88 14.99 -1.26 -18.47
C PRO A 88 15.80 -2.00 -17.39
N ILE A 89 15.39 -1.94 -16.12
CA ILE A 89 16.07 -2.62 -15.01
C ILE A 89 15.89 -4.14 -15.13
N VAL A 90 14.66 -4.64 -15.28
CA VAL A 90 14.40 -6.08 -15.33
C VAL A 90 14.86 -6.75 -16.62
N THR A 91 15.11 -5.97 -17.66
CA THR A 91 15.73 -6.44 -18.90
C THR A 91 17.23 -6.71 -18.69
N ARG A 92 17.94 -5.80 -18.01
CA ARG A 92 19.37 -5.94 -17.72
C ARG A 92 19.67 -6.83 -16.51
N HIS A 93 18.76 -6.85 -15.53
CA HIS A 93 18.87 -7.57 -14.28
C HIS A 93 17.60 -8.39 -14.01
N PRO A 94 17.37 -9.52 -14.72
CA PRO A 94 16.13 -10.28 -14.61
C PRO A 94 15.80 -10.80 -13.20
N HIS A 95 16.81 -11.00 -12.36
CA HIS A 95 16.63 -11.41 -10.96
C HIS A 95 15.93 -10.35 -10.09
N LEU A 96 15.91 -9.08 -10.51
CA LEU A 96 15.23 -7.99 -9.79
C LEU A 96 13.72 -7.90 -10.11
N ARG A 97 13.19 -8.73 -11.01
CA ARG A 97 11.76 -8.73 -11.34
C ARG A 97 10.84 -8.85 -10.12
N PRO A 98 11.07 -9.78 -9.17
CA PRO A 98 10.21 -9.90 -8.00
C PRO A 98 10.26 -8.63 -7.13
N LEU A 99 11.45 -8.07 -6.93
CA LEU A 99 11.64 -6.86 -6.14
C LEU A 99 10.94 -5.65 -6.77
N MET A 100 11.21 -5.35 -8.04
CA MET A 100 10.58 -4.22 -8.74
C MET A 100 9.05 -4.33 -8.77
N LYS A 101 8.54 -5.56 -8.91
CA LYS A 101 7.09 -5.82 -8.84
C LYS A 101 6.55 -5.58 -7.43
N HIS A 102 7.25 -6.05 -6.41
CA HIS A 102 6.85 -5.90 -5.01
C HIS A 102 6.71 -4.43 -4.62
N MET A 103 7.75 -3.63 -4.89
CA MET A 103 7.75 -2.19 -4.60
C MET A 103 6.63 -1.48 -5.37
N TYR A 104 6.50 -1.74 -6.68
CA TYR A 104 5.40 -1.17 -7.48
C TYR A 104 4.01 -1.51 -6.93
N ASP A 105 3.78 -2.77 -6.52
CA ASP A 105 2.47 -3.19 -6.00
C ASP A 105 2.13 -2.48 -4.68
N GLN A 106 3.11 -2.21 -3.81
CA GLN A 106 2.93 -1.43 -2.59
C GLN A 106 2.54 0.02 -2.92
N GLU A 107 3.32 0.69 -3.77
CA GLU A 107 3.05 2.05 -4.21
C GLU A 107 1.68 2.22 -4.86
N ALA A 108 1.28 1.27 -5.72
CA ALA A 108 -0.03 1.27 -6.33
C ALA A 108 -1.15 1.15 -5.27
N GLY A 109 -0.92 0.37 -4.21
CA GLY A 109 -1.81 0.26 -3.06
C GLY A 109 -1.87 1.54 -2.21
N HIS A 110 -0.73 2.22 -2.02
CA HIS A 110 -0.66 3.51 -1.32
C HIS A 110 -1.44 4.57 -2.11
N LEU A 111 -1.17 4.69 -3.41
CA LEU A 111 -1.88 5.60 -4.31
C LEU A 111 -3.39 5.34 -4.32
N GLN A 112 -3.82 4.08 -4.35
CA GLN A 112 -5.24 3.72 -4.24
C GLN A 112 -5.83 4.20 -2.91
N THR A 113 -5.11 4.00 -1.81
CA THR A 113 -5.52 4.44 -0.47
C THR A 113 -5.72 5.95 -0.42
N PHE A 114 -4.77 6.74 -0.91
CA PHE A 114 -4.90 8.20 -0.90
C PHE A 114 -5.93 8.72 -1.89
N ASN A 115 -6.10 8.10 -3.06
CA ASN A 115 -7.20 8.45 -3.96
C ASN A 115 -8.56 8.26 -3.28
N ALA A 116 -8.74 7.17 -2.52
CA ALA A 116 -9.96 6.94 -1.74
C ALA A 116 -10.14 7.98 -0.63
N LEU A 117 -9.07 8.34 0.10
CA LEU A 117 -9.11 9.37 1.13
C LEU A 117 -9.45 10.76 0.55
N LEU A 118 -8.83 11.16 -0.57
CA LEU A 118 -9.15 12.41 -1.26
C LEU A 118 -10.62 12.46 -1.66
N ALA A 119 -11.13 11.39 -2.28
CA ALA A 119 -12.52 11.30 -2.69
C ALA A 119 -13.48 11.38 -1.49
N LYS A 120 -13.20 10.61 -0.42
CA LYS A 120 -14.00 10.58 0.81
C LYS A 120 -14.08 11.96 1.46
N HIS A 121 -12.97 12.67 1.55
CA HIS A 121 -12.88 13.97 2.23
C HIS A 121 -13.08 15.17 1.29
N ARG A 122 -13.37 14.94 0.01
CA ARG A 122 -13.52 15.97 -1.04
C ARG A 122 -12.30 16.88 -1.15
N VAL A 123 -11.12 16.33 -0.88
CA VAL A 123 -9.85 17.03 -1.06
C VAL A 123 -9.49 16.98 -2.54
N ARG A 124 -9.20 18.15 -3.12
CA ARG A 124 -8.76 18.25 -4.50
C ARG A 124 -7.29 17.80 -4.60
N PRO A 125 -6.93 16.95 -5.59
CA PRO A 125 -5.54 16.72 -5.97
C PRO A 125 -4.85 18.04 -6.32
N THR A 126 -3.52 18.03 -6.31
CA THR A 126 -2.74 19.21 -6.68
C THR A 126 -2.99 19.63 -8.13
N ALA A 127 -3.10 20.94 -8.37
CA ALA A 127 -3.22 21.48 -9.72
C ALA A 127 -2.03 21.11 -10.62
N LEU A 128 -0.88 20.77 -10.02
CA LEU A 128 0.35 20.36 -10.73
C LEU A 128 0.39 18.86 -11.07
N TYR A 129 -0.69 18.12 -10.85
CA TYR A 129 -0.79 16.70 -11.14
C TYR A 129 -0.28 16.31 -12.56
N PRO A 130 -0.62 17.03 -13.66
CA PRO A 130 -0.07 16.73 -14.99
C PRO A 130 1.45 16.91 -15.08
N LEU A 131 1.98 17.94 -14.42
CA LEU A 131 3.42 18.22 -14.41
C LEU A 131 4.18 17.12 -13.65
N TRP A 132 3.66 16.70 -12.50
CA TRP A 132 4.28 15.65 -11.69
C TRP A 132 4.31 14.30 -12.42
N GLN A 133 3.28 13.97 -13.19
CA GLN A 133 3.30 12.75 -14.00
C GLN A 133 4.46 12.72 -15.00
N VAL A 134 4.67 13.83 -15.71
CA VAL A 134 5.73 13.97 -16.71
C VAL A 134 7.11 13.91 -16.04
N LEU A 135 7.29 14.67 -14.96
CA LEU A 135 8.58 14.74 -14.26
C LEU A 135 8.95 13.41 -13.59
N ALA A 136 8.01 12.75 -12.92
CA ALA A 136 8.22 11.45 -12.28
C ALA A 136 8.57 10.36 -13.31
N THR A 137 7.81 10.29 -14.41
CA THR A 137 8.06 9.33 -15.49
C THR A 137 9.43 9.58 -16.15
N GLY A 138 9.76 10.85 -16.41
CA GLY A 138 11.05 11.24 -16.98
C GLY A 138 12.22 10.91 -16.05
N LEU A 139 12.07 11.16 -14.75
CA LEU A 139 13.07 10.82 -13.74
C LEU A 139 13.31 9.30 -13.66
N GLY A 140 12.24 8.51 -13.64
CA GLY A 140 12.35 7.04 -13.60
C GLY A 140 13.03 6.47 -14.84
N TRP A 141 12.64 6.92 -16.04
CA TRP A 141 13.30 6.50 -17.28
C TRP A 141 14.76 6.97 -17.34
N GLY A 142 15.02 8.22 -16.99
CA GLY A 142 16.35 8.80 -17.03
C GLY A 142 17.33 8.03 -16.14
N THR A 143 16.93 7.77 -14.90
CA THR A 143 17.78 7.07 -13.93
C THR A 143 17.97 5.60 -14.28
N ALA A 144 16.95 4.91 -14.79
CA ALA A 144 17.11 3.52 -15.21
C ALA A 144 17.92 3.33 -16.50
N VAL A 145 17.96 4.34 -17.38
CA VAL A 145 18.88 4.34 -18.53
C VAL A 145 20.33 4.51 -18.08
N LEU A 146 20.57 5.31 -17.04
CA LEU A 146 21.91 5.49 -16.46
C LEU A 146 22.43 4.24 -15.74
N GLY A 147 21.52 3.37 -15.27
CA GLY A 147 21.87 2.06 -14.73
C GLY A 147 21.07 1.70 -13.49
N ARG A 148 21.32 0.50 -12.97
CA ARG A 148 20.66 0.01 -11.75
C ARG A 148 21.01 0.86 -10.54
N GLU A 149 22.27 1.21 -10.37
CA GLU A 149 22.78 1.99 -9.25
C GLU A 149 22.15 3.39 -9.22
N ALA A 150 22.02 4.03 -10.38
CA ALA A 150 21.36 5.34 -10.50
C ALA A 150 19.85 5.25 -10.24
N ALA A 151 19.19 4.20 -10.72
CA ALA A 151 17.77 3.95 -10.42
C ALA A 151 17.53 3.74 -8.92
N MET A 152 18.35 2.92 -8.26
CA MET A 152 18.26 2.68 -6.83
C MET A 152 18.63 3.92 -6.01
N ALA A 153 19.60 4.73 -6.45
CA ALA A 153 19.89 6.03 -5.82
C ALA A 153 18.72 7.01 -5.95
N CYS A 154 17.99 6.98 -7.07
CA CYS A 154 16.76 7.75 -7.23
C CYS A 154 15.68 7.30 -6.24
N THR A 155 15.45 5.99 -6.15
CA THR A 155 14.54 5.41 -5.16
C THR A 155 14.92 5.85 -3.76
N GLU A 156 16.17 5.63 -3.34
CA GLU A 156 16.68 6.03 -2.02
C GLU A 156 16.36 7.51 -1.71
N ALA A 157 16.62 8.40 -2.67
CA ALA A 157 16.37 9.83 -2.51
C ALA A 157 14.88 10.18 -2.39
N VAL A 158 14.02 9.54 -3.19
CA VAL A 158 12.57 9.77 -3.18
C VAL A 158 11.95 9.24 -1.89
N GLU A 159 12.22 7.99 -1.52
CA GLU A 159 11.62 7.38 -0.33
C GLU A 159 12.11 8.01 0.97
N THR A 160 13.34 8.53 0.99
CA THR A 160 13.81 9.33 2.13
C THR A 160 12.91 10.56 2.34
N GLU A 161 12.60 11.30 1.28
CA GLU A 161 11.81 12.53 1.39
C GLU A 161 10.33 12.25 1.64
N ILE A 162 9.78 11.17 1.07
CA ILE A 162 8.42 10.70 1.36
C ILE A 162 8.31 10.24 2.82
N GLY A 163 9.26 9.43 3.30
CA GLY A 163 9.31 8.97 4.70
C GLY A 163 9.48 10.11 5.70
N ASP A 164 10.35 11.09 5.41
CA ASP A 164 10.50 12.31 6.21
C ASP A 164 9.19 13.11 6.27
N HIS A 165 8.47 13.21 5.16
CA HIS A 165 7.17 13.88 5.09
C HIS A 165 6.12 13.17 5.97
N TYR A 166 6.03 11.84 5.89
CA TYR A 166 5.14 11.07 6.76
C TYR A 166 5.47 11.24 8.23
N ASN A 167 6.75 11.19 8.60
CA ASN A 167 7.19 11.39 9.97
C ASN A 167 6.79 12.76 10.52
N ALA A 168 6.95 13.81 9.71
CA ALA A 168 6.52 15.16 10.08
C ALA A 168 4.99 15.23 10.28
N GLN A 169 4.21 14.66 9.35
CA GLN A 169 2.75 14.62 9.47
C GLN A 169 2.27 13.87 10.72
N ILE A 170 2.79 12.66 10.94
CA ILE A 170 2.43 11.83 12.09
C ILE A 170 2.73 12.57 13.39
N ARG A 171 3.86 13.28 13.48
CA ARG A 171 4.20 14.09 14.66
C ARG A 171 3.13 15.16 14.94
N VAL A 172 2.74 15.94 13.94
CA VAL A 172 1.70 16.97 14.08
C VAL A 172 0.38 16.37 14.54
N LEU A 173 -0.02 15.23 13.96
CA LEU A 173 -1.26 14.54 14.34
C LEU A 173 -1.23 14.01 15.78
N LEU A 174 -0.09 13.48 16.23
CA LEU A 174 0.07 12.99 17.60
C LEU A 174 0.09 14.14 18.61
N GLU A 175 0.73 15.25 18.30
CA GLU A 175 0.68 16.47 19.13
C GLU A 175 -0.74 17.00 19.25
N MET A 176 -1.49 17.02 18.13
CA MET A 176 -2.90 17.39 18.12
C MET A 176 -3.74 16.46 19.01
N VAL A 177 -3.54 15.15 18.88
CA VAL A 177 -4.22 14.14 19.72
C VAL A 177 -3.87 14.29 21.20
N ALA A 178 -2.60 14.53 21.53
CA ALA A 178 -2.17 14.73 22.91
C ALA A 178 -2.89 15.93 23.55
N ARG A 179 -2.92 17.08 22.85
CA ARG A 179 -3.65 18.27 23.33
C ARG A 179 -5.13 18.01 23.54
N TRP A 180 -5.78 17.27 22.66
CA TRP A 180 -7.20 16.93 22.84
C TRP A 180 -7.44 16.06 24.07
N ARG A 181 -6.55 15.10 24.35
CA ARG A 181 -6.63 14.28 25.56
C ARG A 181 -6.41 15.10 26.82
N ASP A 182 -5.46 16.03 26.80
CA ASP A 182 -5.22 16.96 27.92
C ASP A 182 -6.44 17.86 28.19
N ASP A 183 -7.14 18.28 27.13
CA ASP A 183 -8.41 19.00 27.18
C ASP A 183 -9.62 18.10 27.60
N GLY A 184 -9.40 16.80 27.80
CA GLY A 184 -10.42 15.82 28.17
C GLY A 184 -11.39 15.46 27.04
N TYR A 185 -10.89 15.39 25.80
CA TYR A 185 -11.60 14.90 24.62
C TYR A 185 -11.04 13.55 24.15
N ASP A 186 -11.92 12.73 23.58
CA ASP A 186 -11.58 11.49 22.91
C ASP A 186 -11.16 11.72 21.45
N VAL A 187 -10.44 10.76 20.88
CA VAL A 187 -10.06 10.75 19.47
C VAL A 187 -11.04 9.89 18.69
N GLY A 188 -11.61 10.43 17.63
CA GLY A 188 -12.52 9.67 16.77
C GLY A 188 -11.83 8.49 16.07
N PRO A 189 -12.59 7.45 15.69
CA PRO A 189 -12.05 6.28 14.99
C PRO A 189 -11.37 6.66 13.68
N GLU A 190 -11.96 7.60 12.93
CA GLU A 190 -11.43 8.03 11.63
C GLU A 190 -10.01 8.64 11.70
N LEU A 191 -9.74 9.48 12.70
CA LEU A 191 -8.41 10.05 12.87
C LEU A 191 -7.40 8.98 13.37
N THR A 192 -7.88 8.05 14.20
CA THR A 192 -7.08 6.92 14.68
C THR A 192 -6.66 6.02 13.51
N ASP A 193 -7.61 5.69 12.63
CA ASP A 193 -7.39 4.88 11.42
C ASP A 193 -6.45 5.59 10.44
N LEU A 194 -6.60 6.91 10.28
CA LEU A 194 -5.68 7.70 9.45
C LEU A 194 -4.25 7.63 10.00
N ILE A 195 -4.04 7.86 11.30
CA ILE A 195 -2.70 7.79 11.91
C ILE A 195 -2.11 6.38 11.76
N ALA A 196 -2.91 5.33 11.94
CA ALA A 196 -2.47 3.95 11.74
C ALA A 196 -2.07 3.69 10.28
N THR A 197 -2.86 4.19 9.33
CA THR A 197 -2.59 4.09 7.89
C THR A 197 -1.29 4.79 7.52
N LEU A 198 -1.08 6.03 7.99
CA LEU A 198 0.13 6.80 7.72
C LEU A 198 1.38 6.12 8.30
N ARG A 199 1.28 5.52 9.50
CA ARG A 199 2.38 4.77 10.10
C ARG A 199 2.75 3.53 9.29
N ARG A 200 1.75 2.77 8.86
CA ARG A 200 1.97 1.57 8.02
C ARG A 200 2.68 1.95 6.72
N ILE A 201 2.15 2.94 6.00
CA ILE A 201 2.74 3.39 4.73
C ILE A 201 4.17 3.89 4.93
N ARG A 202 4.41 4.73 5.95
CA ARG A 202 5.77 5.17 6.29
C ARG A 202 6.73 3.99 6.53
N ASP A 203 6.29 2.97 7.25
CA ASP A 203 7.14 1.81 7.56
C ASP A 203 7.44 1.00 6.29
N GLU A 204 6.49 0.92 5.36
CA GLU A 204 6.68 0.34 4.01
C GLU A 204 7.65 1.19 3.16
N GLU A 205 7.61 2.53 3.24
CA GLU A 205 8.58 3.40 2.54
C GLU A 205 10.02 3.24 3.06
N LEU A 206 10.17 3.02 4.36
CA LEU A 206 11.48 2.72 4.95
C LEU A 206 12.00 1.35 4.46
N GLU A 207 11.11 0.39 4.23
CA GLU A 207 11.49 -0.88 3.61
C GLU A 207 11.98 -0.67 2.17
N HIS A 208 11.30 0.18 1.38
CA HIS A 208 11.74 0.53 0.03
C HIS A 208 13.13 1.18 0.02
N LEU A 209 13.39 2.07 0.98
CA LEU A 209 14.70 2.70 1.17
C LEU A 209 15.79 1.66 1.47
N ASP A 210 15.52 0.71 2.36
CA ASP A 210 16.46 -0.36 2.70
C ASP A 210 16.77 -1.23 1.46
N HIS A 211 15.74 -1.64 0.72
CA HIS A 211 15.90 -2.38 -0.54
C HIS A 211 16.80 -1.63 -1.54
N ALA A 212 16.63 -0.31 -1.67
CA ALA A 212 17.45 0.49 -2.57
C ALA A 212 18.93 0.51 -2.15
N VAL A 213 19.20 0.66 -0.85
CA VAL A 213 20.57 0.64 -0.31
C VAL A 213 21.22 -0.74 -0.50
N GLU A 214 20.47 -1.83 -0.25
CA GLU A 214 20.94 -3.20 -0.46
C GLU A 214 21.24 -3.50 -1.94
N HIS A 215 20.53 -2.86 -2.86
CA HIS A 215 20.69 -3.04 -4.30
C HIS A 215 21.60 -1.99 -4.96
N ASP A 216 22.66 -1.61 -4.24
CA ASP A 216 23.79 -0.81 -4.74
C ASP A 216 23.49 0.68 -5.02
N ALA A 217 22.46 1.28 -4.42
CA ALA A 217 22.20 2.73 -4.55
C ALA A 217 23.48 3.57 -4.29
N LYS A 218 24.23 3.25 -3.23
CA LYS A 218 25.46 3.97 -2.84
C LYS A 218 26.60 3.90 -3.86
N LYS A 219 26.51 3.01 -4.85
CA LYS A 219 27.52 2.85 -5.92
C LYS A 219 27.26 3.77 -7.13
N ALA A 220 26.19 4.56 -7.14
CA ALA A 220 26.00 5.58 -8.17
C ALA A 220 27.14 6.60 -8.09
N GLU A 221 27.70 7.02 -9.22
CA GLU A 221 28.80 8.00 -9.24
C GLU A 221 28.42 9.25 -10.06
N PRO A 222 28.40 10.46 -9.46
CA PRO A 222 28.49 10.77 -8.02
C PRO A 222 27.14 10.66 -7.28
N HIS A 223 27.02 9.70 -6.35
CA HIS A 223 25.81 9.41 -5.56
C HIS A 223 25.26 10.63 -4.82
N TRP A 224 26.12 11.32 -4.09
CA TRP A 224 25.74 12.48 -3.28
C TRP A 224 25.12 13.60 -4.10
N LEU A 225 25.57 13.77 -5.35
CA LEU A 225 25.06 14.81 -6.25
C LEU A 225 23.71 14.39 -6.83
N LEU A 226 23.60 13.14 -7.31
CA LEU A 226 22.35 12.61 -7.84
C LEU A 226 21.24 12.64 -6.79
N THR A 227 21.51 12.07 -5.62
CA THR A 227 20.56 12.06 -4.50
C THR A 227 20.27 13.48 -4.02
N GLY A 228 21.28 14.35 -3.90
CA GLY A 228 21.10 15.73 -3.48
C GLY A 228 20.17 16.53 -4.39
N VAL A 229 20.33 16.40 -5.71
CA VAL A 229 19.46 17.08 -6.70
C VAL A 229 18.03 16.53 -6.64
N ILE A 230 17.87 15.20 -6.58
CA ILE A 230 16.55 14.57 -6.52
C ILE A 230 15.82 14.98 -5.24
N ARG A 231 16.49 14.91 -4.08
CA ARG A 231 15.92 15.34 -2.79
C ARG A 231 15.51 16.80 -2.79
N ALA A 232 16.33 17.69 -3.37
CA ALA A 232 15.97 19.10 -3.52
C ALA A 232 14.72 19.28 -4.40
N GLY A 233 14.61 18.50 -5.48
CA GLY A 233 13.41 18.44 -6.32
C GLY A 233 12.18 17.98 -5.56
N CYS A 234 12.28 16.89 -4.79
CA CYS A 234 11.19 16.36 -3.95
C CYS A 234 10.71 17.40 -2.92
N LYS A 235 11.63 18.05 -2.20
CA LYS A 235 11.28 19.14 -1.26
C LYS A 235 10.55 20.29 -1.94
N GLY A 236 11.00 20.68 -3.14
CA GLY A 236 10.32 21.66 -3.95
C GLY A 236 8.90 21.22 -4.34
N ALA A 237 8.74 19.99 -4.81
CA ALA A 237 7.45 19.42 -5.21
C ALA A 237 6.46 19.34 -4.04
N ILE A 238 6.93 18.92 -2.85
CA ILE A 238 6.16 18.92 -1.60
C ILE A 238 5.67 20.34 -1.30
N TRP A 239 6.60 21.30 -1.20
CA TRP A 239 6.28 22.68 -0.83
C TRP A 239 5.28 23.34 -1.79
N VAL A 240 5.38 23.07 -3.10
CA VAL A 240 4.41 23.62 -4.06
C VAL A 240 3.07 22.90 -3.92
N SER A 241 3.05 21.57 -3.80
CA SER A 241 1.82 20.77 -3.73
C SER A 241 1.02 21.00 -2.43
N GLU A 242 1.66 21.45 -1.35
CA GLU A 242 0.96 21.91 -0.15
C GLU A 242 0.03 23.10 -0.46
N LYS A 243 0.40 23.95 -1.43
CA LYS A 243 -0.27 25.22 -1.71
C LYS A 243 -1.32 25.16 -2.82
N VAL A 244 -1.18 24.26 -3.79
CA VAL A 244 -2.00 24.23 -5.02
C VAL A 244 -2.51 22.85 -5.39
#